data_AF-A0A496QDP8-F1
#
_entry.id   AF-A0A496QDP8-F1
#
_cell.length_a   1.000
_cell.length_b   1.000
_cell.length_c   1.000
_cell.angle_alpha   90.00
_cell.angle_beta   90.00
_cell.angle_gamma   90.00
#
_symmetry.space_group_name_H-M   'P 1'
#
loop_
_entity.id
_entity.type
_entity.pdbx_description
1 polymer ?
#
loop_
_entity_poly.entity_id
_entity_poly.type
_entity_poly.pdbx_seq_one_letter_code
_entity_poly.pdbx_strand_id
1 'polypeptide(L)' 'SVLETLSEEDVVDIEVWETFVRKMKINPKRFRPEDRMVGHTAYLIFGVKVSRGGEKV' A
#
# COMPACT_ATOMS: atom_id res chain seq x y z
N SER A 1 15.27 -8.03 4.15
CA SER A 1 13.80 -7.92 3.89
C SER A 1 13.59 -7.06 2.64
N VAL A 2 12.39 -7.00 2.03
CA VAL A 2 12.18 -6.14 0.83
C VAL A 2 12.51 -4.66 1.12
N LEU A 3 12.14 -4.17 2.31
CA LEU A 3 12.42 -2.78 2.72
C LEU A 3 13.90 -2.53 2.95
N GLU A 4 14.62 -3.51 3.50
CA GLU A 4 16.08 -3.43 3.66
C GLU A 4 16.77 -3.31 2.30
N THR A 5 16.40 -4.14 1.33
CA THR A 5 16.94 -4.05 -0.04
C THR A 5 16.62 -2.69 -0.68
N LEU A 6 15.40 -2.18 -0.53
CA LEU A 6 15.05 -0.86 -1.07
C LEU A 6 15.80 0.29 -0.40
N SER A 7 16.20 0.14 0.89
CA SER A 7 17.00 1.16 1.60
C SER A 7 18.46 1.20 1.18
N GLU A 8 18.95 0.12 0.54
CA GLU A 8 20.33 0.03 0.02
C GLU A 8 20.44 0.50 -1.44
N GLU A 9 19.31 0.60 -2.14
CA GLU A 9 19.21 1.05 -3.53
C GLU A 9 18.99 2.57 -3.62
N ASP A 10 19.14 3.13 -4.83
CA ASP A 10 18.82 4.55 -5.12
C ASP A 10 17.28 4.76 -5.22
N VAL A 11 16.54 4.38 -4.18
CA VAL A 11 15.10 4.56 -4.04
C VAL A 11 14.81 5.41 -2.81
N VAL A 12 14.11 6.53 -3.01
CA VAL A 12 13.74 7.48 -1.96
C VAL A 12 12.23 7.49 -1.75
N ASP A 13 11.79 8.12 -0.65
CA ASP A 13 10.37 8.30 -0.34
C ASP A 13 9.60 6.96 -0.27
N ILE A 14 10.18 5.99 0.43
CA ILE A 14 9.61 4.65 0.56
C ILE A 14 8.40 4.72 1.50
N GLU A 15 7.25 4.29 0.99
CA GLU A 15 6.01 4.21 1.74
C GLU A 15 5.44 2.80 1.71
N VAL A 16 4.83 2.37 2.83
CA VAL A 16 4.16 1.08 2.93
C VAL A 16 2.71 1.30 3.33
N TRP A 17 1.80 0.78 2.51
CA TRP A 17 0.37 0.95 2.68
C TRP A 17 -0.30 -0.41 2.76
N GLU A 18 -1.40 -0.47 3.50
CA GLU A 18 -2.39 -1.53 3.36
C GLU A 18 -3.78 -0.91 3.16
N THR A 19 -4.69 -1.69 2.57
CA THR A 19 -6.07 -1.27 2.38
C THR A 19 -7.01 -2.21 3.11
N PHE A 20 -7.94 -1.63 3.86
CA PHE A 20 -8.97 -2.38 4.57
C PHE A 20 -10.35 -2.02 4.04
N VAL A 21 -10.86 -2.85 3.12
CA VAL A 21 -12.14 -2.62 2.47
C VAL A 21 -13.25 -3.35 3.21
N ARG A 22 -14.18 -2.59 3.80
CA ARG A 22 -15.33 -3.13 4.53
C ARG A 22 -16.62 -2.85 3.78
N LYS A 23 -17.25 -3.92 3.30
CA LYS A 23 -18.57 -3.82 2.67
C LYS A 23 -19.65 -3.56 3.73
N MET A 24 -20.57 -2.65 3.41
CA MET A 24 -21.70 -2.27 4.27
C MET A 24 -23.01 -2.83 3.73
N LYS A 25 -23.89 -3.29 4.62
CA LYS A 25 -25.28 -3.61 4.32
C LYS A 25 -26.08 -2.30 4.18
N ILE A 26 -26.81 -2.16 3.08
CA ILE A 26 -27.48 -0.90 2.70
C ILE A 26 -28.91 -0.74 3.23
N ASN A 27 -29.35 -1.59 4.16
CA ASN A 27 -30.68 -1.47 4.75
C ASN A 27 -30.77 -0.20 5.61
N PRO A 28 -31.64 0.78 5.29
CA PRO A 28 -31.68 2.06 6.02
C PRO A 28 -32.02 1.92 7.50
N LYS A 29 -32.82 0.91 7.89
CA LYS A 29 -33.22 0.66 9.29
C LYS A 29 -32.20 -0.20 10.06
N ARG A 30 -31.20 -0.76 9.37
CA ARG A 30 -30.22 -1.73 9.88
C ARG A 30 -28.87 -1.60 9.16
N PHE A 31 -28.38 -0.36 9.00
CA PHE A 31 -27.08 -0.11 8.38
C PHE A 31 -25.96 -0.64 9.26
N ARG A 32 -25.12 -1.53 8.72
CA ARG A 32 -24.00 -2.16 9.44
C ARG A 32 -23.02 -2.81 8.47
N PRO A 33 -21.80 -3.16 8.89
CA PRO A 33 -20.90 -3.99 8.10
C PRO A 33 -21.46 -5.38 7.79
N GLU A 34 -20.94 -6.01 6.74
CA GLU A 34 -21.07 -7.45 6.53
C GLU A 34 -20.47 -8.26 7.69
N ASP A 35 -21.00 -9.46 7.91
CA ASP A 35 -20.61 -10.31 9.06
C ASP A 35 -19.20 -10.91 8.90
N ARG A 36 -18.76 -11.06 7.65
CA ARG A 36 -17.43 -11.57 7.31
C ARG A 36 -16.77 -10.60 6.33
N MET A 37 -15.46 -10.47 6.46
CA MET A 37 -14.66 -9.69 5.53
C MET A 37 -13.29 -10.30 5.35
N VAL A 38 -12.61 -9.90 4.29
CA VAL A 38 -11.20 -10.23 4.06
C VAL A 38 -10.38 -9.52 5.13
N GLY A 39 -9.61 -10.29 5.91
CA GLY A 39 -8.82 -9.75 7.02
C GLY A 39 -7.55 -9.04 6.56
N HIS A 40 -6.95 -9.51 5.47
CA HIS A 40 -5.75 -8.92 4.86
C HIS A 40 -5.61 -9.44 3.42
N THR A 41 -5.04 -8.63 2.53
CA THR A 41 -4.74 -9.01 1.13
C THR A 41 -3.25 -8.95 0.86
N ALA A 42 -2.67 -7.76 0.90
CA ALA A 42 -1.26 -7.52 0.68
C ALA A 42 -0.85 -6.16 1.27
N TYR A 43 0.46 -5.98 1.43
CA TYR A 43 1.08 -4.66 1.62
C TYR A 43 1.51 -4.12 0.26
N LEU A 44 1.23 -2.85 0.02
CA LEU A 44 1.68 -2.09 -1.13
C LEU A 44 2.92 -1.31 -0.72
N ILE A 45 4.02 -1.47 -1.45
CA ILE A 45 5.26 -0.74 -1.22
C ILE A 45 5.48 0.18 -2.41
N PHE A 46 5.62 1.47 -2.12
CA PHE A 46 5.90 2.52 -3.10
C PHE A 46 7.26 3.14 -2.81
N GLY A 47 7.85 3.76 -3.83
CA GLY A 47 9.09 4.51 -3.73
C GLY A 47 9.46 5.14 -5.07
N VAL A 48 10.32 6.15 -5.03
CA VAL A 48 10.78 6.88 -6.22
C VAL A 48 12.22 6.48 -6.51
N LYS A 49 12.44 5.84 -7.66
CA LYS A 49 13.80 5.56 -8.14
C LYS A 49 14.46 6.87 -8.59
N VAL A 50 15.62 7.17 -8.04
CA VAL A 50 16.44 8.32 -8.46
C VAL A 50 17.61 7.86 -9.31
N SER A 51 17.95 8.62 -10.35
CA SER A 51 19.26 8.49 -10.96
C SER A 51 20.19 9.47 -10.28
N ARG A 52 21.43 9.06 -10.01
CA ARG A 52 22.49 10.01 -9.68
C ARG A 52 22.69 10.88 -10.91
N GLY A 53 22.26 12.14 -10.83
CA GLY A 53 22.35 13.09 -11.94
C GLY A 53 23.76 13.10 -12.53
N GLY A 54 23.88 12.58 -13.75
CA GLY A 54 25.17 12.33 -14.40
C GLY A 54 25.09 11.79 -15.83
N GLU A 55 23.98 11.21 -16.28
CA GLU A 55 23.82 10.85 -17.69
C GLU A 55 22.81 11.80 -18.36
N LYS A 56 23.35 12.71 -19.17
CA LYS A 56 22.61 13.38 -20.22
C LYS A 56 22.21 12.28 -21.23
N VAL A 57 20.91 12.06 -21.40
CA VAL A 57 20.36 11.42 -22.59
C VAL A 57 20.48 12.39 -23.76
#